data_AF-A0A1W1CTM2-F1
#
_entry.id   AF-A0A1W1CTM2-F1
#
_cell.length_a   1.000
_cell.length_b   1.000
_cell.length_c   1.000
_cell.angle_alpha   90.00
_cell.angle_beta   90.00
_cell.angle_gamma   90.00
#
_symmetry.space_group_name_H-M   'P 1'
#
loop_
_entity.id
_entity.type
_entity.pdbx_description
1 polymer ?
#
loop_
_entity_poly.entity_id
_entity_poly.type
_entity_poly.pdbx_seq_one_letter_code
_entity_poly.pdbx_strand_id
1 'polypeptide(L)' 'MADAVIKELAVRKAEIEKELELLFKANMKITDWDVPEGDDSEAADIILNIMDKKLQELRAEVKAGKYKNY' A
#
# COMPACT_ATOMS: atom_id res chain seq x y z
N MET A 1 15.18 6.99 20.89
CA MET A 1 13.96 7.45 20.17
C MET A 1 13.61 6.51 19.02
N ALA A 2 14.54 6.22 18.10
CA ALA A 2 14.32 5.24 17.03
C ALA A 2 13.86 3.85 17.53
N ASP A 3 14.49 3.34 18.61
CA ASP A 3 14.13 2.01 19.15
C ASP A 3 12.70 1.90 19.70
N ALA A 4 12.14 2.99 20.24
CA ALA A 4 10.77 3.00 20.73
C ALA A 4 9.77 2.95 19.56
N VAL A 5 10.07 3.68 18.49
CA VAL A 5 9.28 3.69 17.25
C VAL A 5 9.35 2.32 16.55
N ILE A 6 10.53 1.71 16.47
CA ILE A 6 10.70 0.37 15.88
C ILE A 6 9.87 -0.67 16.64
N LYS A 7 9.87 -0.62 17.99
CA LYS A 7 9.08 -1.55 18.81
C LYS A 7 7.58 -1.35 18.64
N GLU A 8 7.10 -0.10 18.61
CA GLU A 8 5.69 0.21 18.38
C GLU A 8 5.24 -0.26 16.98
N LEU A 9 6.03 0.04 15.95
CA LEU A 9 5.73 -0.38 14.57
C LEU A 9 5.84 -1.89 14.37
N ALA A 10 6.67 -2.60 15.15
CA ALA A 10 6.71 -4.06 15.10
C ALA A 10 5.40 -4.69 15.59
N VAL A 11 4.74 -4.07 16.58
CA VAL A 11 3.41 -4.51 17.04
C VAL A 11 2.35 -4.25 15.96
N ARG A 12 2.44 -3.10 15.27
CA ARG A 12 1.49 -2.72 14.21
C ARG A 12 1.80 -3.26 12.83
N LYS A 13 2.93 -3.96 12.65
CA LYS A 13 3.35 -4.52 11.35
C LYS A 13 2.23 -5.33 10.70
N ALA A 14 1.60 -6.22 11.47
CA ALA A 14 0.51 -7.06 10.97
C ALA A 14 -0.73 -6.25 10.55
N GLU A 15 -1.04 -5.16 11.24
CA GLU A 15 -2.14 -4.26 10.88
C GLU A 15 -1.83 -3.51 9.59
N ILE A 16 -0.62 -2.96 9.46
CA ILE A 16 -0.16 -2.25 8.25
C ILE A 16 -0.19 -3.18 7.03
N GLU A 17 0.32 -4.41 7.16
CA GLU A 17 0.28 -5.41 6.08
C GLU A 17 -1.15 -5.78 5.69
N LYS A 18 -2.02 -5.96 6.69
CA LYS A 18 -3.45 -6.26 6.46
C LYS A 18 -4.17 -5.10 5.77
N GLU A 19 -3.92 -3.86 6.18
CA GLU A 19 -4.53 -2.68 5.56
C GLU A 19 -4.14 -2.54 4.09
N LEU A 20 -2.88 -2.82 3.74
CA LEU A 20 -2.42 -2.83 2.35
C LEU A 20 -3.08 -3.95 1.54
N GLU A 21 -3.19 -5.15 2.12
CA GLU A 21 -3.88 -6.28 1.49
C GLU A 21 -5.38 -5.99 1.27
N LEU A 22 -6.05 -5.36 2.24
CA LEU A 22 -7.45 -4.97 2.13
C LEU A 22 -7.66 -3.93 1.02
N LEU A 23 -6.75 -2.95 0.92
CA LEU A 23 -6.80 -1.97 -0.17
C LEU A 23 -6.66 -2.66 -1.54
N PHE A 24 -5.72 -3.60 -1.67
CA PHE A 24 -5.53 -4.36 -2.92
C PHE A 24 -6.78 -5.15 -3.29
N LYS A 25 -7.30 -5.95 -2.36
CA LYS A 25 -8.48 -6.80 -2.58
C LYS A 25 -9.75 -5.98 -2.87
N ALA A 26 -9.91 -4.82 -2.25
CA ALA A 26 -11.02 -3.93 -2.53
C ALA A 26 -10.99 -3.46 -4.00
N ASN A 27 -9.82 -3.12 -4.52
CA ASN A 27 -9.67 -2.71 -5.92
C ASN A 27 -9.88 -3.88 -6.90
N MET A 28 -9.33 -5.07 -6.59
CA MET A 28 -9.63 -6.28 -7.38
C MET A 28 -11.14 -6.51 -7.51
N LYS A 29 -11.87 -6.42 -6.39
CA LYS A 29 -13.32 -6.62 -6.38
C LYS A 29 -14.09 -5.57 -7.18
N ILE A 30 -13.64 -4.32 -7.15
CA ILE A 30 -14.22 -3.24 -7.96
C ILE A 30 -13.96 -3.52 -9.45
N THR A 31 -12.73 -3.92 -9.80
CA THR A 31 -12.37 -4.26 -11.18
C THR A 31 -13.18 -5.44 -11.71
N ASP A 32 -13.37 -6.51 -10.94
CA ASP A 32 -14.27 -7.63 -11.30
C ASP A 32 -15.71 -7.16 -11.56
N TRP A 33 -16.20 -6.19 -10.79
CA TRP A 33 -17.56 -5.67 -10.97
C TRP A 33 -17.69 -4.79 -12.21
N ASP A 34 -16.68 -3.96 -12.48
CA ASP A 34 -16.70 -3.01 -13.59
C ASP A 34 -16.30 -3.66 -14.92
N VAL A 35 -15.45 -4.69 -14.89
CA VAL A 35 -14.90 -5.41 -16.05
C VAL A 35 -14.91 -6.93 -15.78
N PRO A 36 -16.09 -7.56 -15.74
CA PRO A 36 -16.24 -8.98 -15.35
C PRO A 36 -15.63 -9.98 -16.35
N GLU A 37 -15.35 -9.55 -17.58
CA GLU A 37 -14.64 -10.33 -18.60
C GLU A 37 -13.11 -10.14 -18.60
N GLY A 38 -12.59 -9.29 -17.70
CA GLY A 38 -11.16 -9.01 -17.59
C GLY A 38 -10.35 -10.21 -17.11
N ASP A 39 -9.05 -10.22 -17.41
CA ASP A 39 -8.13 -11.19 -16.81
C ASP A 39 -7.72 -10.73 -15.41
N ASP A 40 -8.11 -11.49 -14.39
CA ASP A 40 -7.83 -11.16 -12.99
C ASP A 40 -6.33 -10.99 -12.69
N SER A 41 -5.47 -11.74 -13.40
CA SER A 41 -4.03 -11.69 -13.16
C SER A 41 -3.41 -10.41 -13.73
N GLU A 42 -3.85 -10.01 -14.92
CA GLU A 42 -3.45 -8.73 -15.52
C GLU A 42 -3.96 -7.55 -14.70
N ALA A 43 -5.22 -7.58 -14.25
CA ALA A 43 -5.79 -6.58 -13.36
C ALA A 43 -4.99 -6.47 -12.04
N ALA A 44 -4.65 -7.60 -11.42
CA ALA A 44 -3.86 -7.65 -10.21
C ALA A 44 -2.48 -6.99 -10.39
N ASP A 45 -1.77 -7.31 -11.47
CA ASP A 45 -0.45 -6.73 -11.76
C ASP A 45 -0.54 -5.21 -11.95
N ILE A 46 -1.53 -4.73 -12.69
CA ILE A 46 -1.76 -3.30 -12.89
C ILE A 46 -2.04 -2.59 -11.57
N ILE A 47 -2.91 -3.15 -10.72
CA ILE A 47 -3.24 -2.57 -9.41
C ILE A 47 -1.98 -2.50 -8.53
N LEU A 48 -1.18 -3.57 -8.48
CA LEU A 48 0.06 -3.58 -7.71
C LEU A 48 1.06 -2.54 -8.24
N ASN A 49 1.20 -2.41 -9.56
CA ASN A 49 2.06 -1.40 -10.17
C ASN A 49 1.65 0.04 -9.79
N ILE A 50 0.34 0.32 -9.74
CA ILE A 50 -0.18 1.62 -9.28
C ILE A 50 0.17 1.85 -7.81
N MET A 51 -0.03 0.85 -6.95
CA MET A 51 0.29 0.93 -5.53
C MET A 51 1.79 1.16 -5.29
N ASP A 52 2.64 0.41 -5.99
CA ASP A 52 4.10 0.51 -5.88
C ASP A 52 4.59 1.89 -6.31
N LYS A 53 4.05 2.44 -7.40
CA LYS A 53 4.36 3.82 -7.81
C LYS A 53 4.01 4.80 -6.70
N LYS A 54 2.85 4.66 -6.04
CA LYS A 54 2.48 5.55 -4.94
C LYS A 54 3.38 5.39 -3.72
N LEU A 55 3.78 4.15 -3.39
CA LEU A 55 4.74 3.88 -2.31
C LEU A 55 6.11 4.52 -2.59
N GLN A 56 6.57 4.50 -3.85
CA GLN A 56 7.81 5.17 -4.25
C GLN A 56 7.72 6.69 -4.07
N GLU A 57 6.59 7.32 -4.42
CA GLU A 57 6.36 8.74 -4.17
C GLU A 57 6.40 9.07 -2.67
N LEU A 58 5.68 8.30 -1.83
CA LEU A 58 5.69 8.50 -0.38
C LEU A 58 7.10 8.38 0.20
N ARG A 59 7.90 7.43 -0.28
CA ARG A 59 9.32 7.30 0.09
C ARG A 59 10.12 8.53 -0.30
N ALA A 60 9.88 9.09 -1.49
CA ALA A 60 10.53 10.33 -1.93
C ALA A 60 10.15 11.52 -1.05
N GLU A 61 8.88 11.62 -0.65
CA GLU A 61 8.37 12.67 0.25
C GLU A 61 8.99 12.58 1.65
N VAL A 62 9.15 11.38 2.20
CA VAL A 62 9.87 11.15 3.46
C VAL A 62 11.32 11.61 3.35
N LYS A 63 12.03 11.23 2.27
CA LYS A 63 13.41 11.67 2.04
C LYS A 63 13.53 13.18 1.87
N ALA A 64 12.56 13.82 1.24
CA ALA A 64 12.46 15.27 1.12
C ALA A 64 12.16 15.97 2.46
N GLY A 65 11.83 15.21 3.51
CA GLY A 65 11.57 15.74 4.83
C GLY A 65 10.16 16.30 5.02
N LYS A 66 9.21 15.96 4.14
CA LYS A 66 7.82 16.44 4.25
C LYS A 66 7.16 16.11 5.60
N TYR A 67 7.62 15.05 6.27
CA TYR A 67 7.07 14.56 7.53
C TYR A 67 7.95 14.81 8.76
N LYS A 68 8.98 15.69 8.68
CA LYS A 68 9.92 15.91 9.80
C LYS A 68 9.28 16.45 11.09
N ASN A 69 8.06 16.98 11.01
CA ASN A 69 7.30 17.55 12.14
C ASN A 69 5.85 17.01 12.19
N TYR A 70 5.60 15.86 11.60
CA TYR A 70 4.27 15.24 11.57
C TYR A 70 3.99 14.46 12.86
#